data_AF-A0A1X6PKU2-F1
#
_entry.id   AF-A0A1X6PKU2-F1
#
_cell.length_a   1.000
_cell.length_b   1.000
_cell.length_c   1.000
_cell.angle_alpha   90.00
_cell.angle_beta   90.00
_cell.angle_gamma   90.00
#
_symmetry.space_group_name_H-M   'P 1'
#
loop_
_entity.id
_entity.type
_entity.pdbx_description
1 polymer ?
#
loop_
_entity_poly.entity_id
_entity_poly.type
_entity_poly.pdbx_seq_one_letter_code
_entity_poly.pdbx_strand_id
1 'polypeptide(L)'
;MADTSGGAVVARPDWDGANALVKSAWGSCAPSERAPHPMAVVYVDMEPTAHDAATPDRPILSAVRTVGGAGTAAARAAAPTRDASPASVVHVPYAFFSFSERAGHMATPAALVRAPDFDAPAVAASKTRFAAWASRHCTRAGADGVHVETARVRFFDALTAAYKAVDALGGCRKNAEPPAGAPPPELDNDRGLTVWWYRAYKFSFAMENEAVAGYVTEKVVNSYLAHTVPIYWGAPDFGDYLNVDAVVDCQPGPAGDWAACVDEVRRLDADEAAYVAKLRQPLFKDNVVPDWMTWPYHAQHLREALQLG
;
A
#
# COMPACT_ATOMS: atom_id res chain seq x y z
N MET A 1 2.83 -4.50 -34.32
CA MET A 1 4.28 -4.70 -34.41
C MET A 1 4.85 -4.55 -33.01
N ALA A 2 5.55 -5.60 -32.56
CA ALA A 2 6.31 -5.76 -31.30
C ALA A 2 5.55 -5.54 -29.97
N ASP A 3 4.91 -6.61 -29.51
CA ASP A 3 4.74 -6.91 -28.09
C ASP A 3 6.15 -7.00 -27.45
N THR A 4 6.41 -6.14 -26.47
CA THR A 4 7.64 -6.12 -25.67
C THR A 4 7.29 -6.11 -24.18
N SER A 5 6.32 -6.93 -23.78
CA SER A 5 6.04 -7.26 -22.37
C SER A 5 7.11 -8.16 -21.71
N GLY A 6 8.38 -7.99 -22.12
CA GLY A 6 9.54 -8.60 -21.48
C GLY A 6 9.95 -7.81 -20.24
N GLY A 7 9.09 -7.76 -19.23
CA GLY A 7 9.47 -7.27 -17.90
C GLY A 7 10.55 -8.17 -17.32
N ALA A 8 11.72 -7.60 -17.02
CA ALA A 8 12.84 -8.34 -16.47
C ALA A 8 12.41 -9.07 -15.18
N VAL A 9 12.64 -10.38 -15.14
CA VAL A 9 12.43 -11.21 -13.95
C VAL A 9 13.49 -10.82 -12.92
N VAL A 10 13.18 -9.82 -12.08
CA VAL A 10 13.96 -9.52 -10.88
C VAL A 10 13.79 -10.71 -9.94
N ALA A 11 14.90 -11.37 -9.59
CA ALA A 11 14.90 -12.41 -8.58
C ALA A 11 14.37 -11.80 -7.27
N ARG A 12 13.13 -12.14 -6.91
CA ARG A 12 12.48 -11.65 -5.69
C ARG A 12 13.09 -12.36 -4.47
N PRO A 13 13.22 -11.69 -3.32
CA PRO A 13 13.99 -12.17 -2.18
C PRO A 13 13.55 -13.57 -1.78
N ASP A 14 14.52 -14.46 -1.57
CA ASP A 14 14.44 -15.79 -0.98
C ASP A 14 13.06 -16.14 -0.35
N TRP A 15 12.17 -16.69 -1.17
CA TRP A 15 10.90 -17.28 -0.74
C TRP A 15 11.11 -18.76 -0.30
N ASP A 16 12.37 -19.22 -0.19
CA ASP A 16 12.79 -20.65 -0.17
C ASP A 16 12.54 -21.37 1.18
N GLY A 17 11.44 -21.04 1.84
CA GLY A 17 10.89 -21.86 2.94
C GLY A 17 9.43 -22.23 2.75
N ALA A 18 8.70 -21.54 1.87
CA ALA A 18 7.31 -21.80 1.59
C ALA A 18 7.18 -21.86 0.06
N ASN A 19 7.23 -23.08 -0.47
CA ASN A 19 6.99 -23.40 -1.87
C ASN A 19 5.57 -22.92 -2.29
N ALA A 20 5.42 -21.61 -2.58
CA ALA A 20 4.14 -20.93 -2.77
C ALA A 20 4.10 -20.11 -4.06
N LEU A 21 3.04 -20.30 -4.86
CA LEU A 21 2.72 -19.45 -6.02
C LEU A 21 1.80 -18.31 -5.58
N VAL A 22 2.15 -17.07 -5.91
CA VAL A 22 1.36 -15.87 -5.59
C VAL A 22 0.53 -15.44 -6.80
N LYS A 23 -0.79 -15.32 -6.64
CA LYS A 23 -1.70 -14.78 -7.68
C LYS A 23 -2.61 -13.70 -7.10
N SER A 24 -2.51 -12.47 -7.61
CA SER A 24 -3.44 -11.38 -7.32
C SER A 24 -4.75 -11.54 -8.08
N ALA A 25 -5.88 -11.17 -7.47
CA ALA A 25 -7.18 -11.05 -8.16
C ALA A 25 -7.17 -10.10 -9.39
N TRP A 26 -6.22 -9.16 -9.42
CA TRP A 26 -6.06 -8.15 -10.48
C TRP A 26 -5.00 -8.49 -11.55
N GLY A 27 -4.48 -9.72 -11.56
CA GLY A 27 -3.56 -10.21 -12.59
C GLY A 27 -2.13 -9.65 -12.59
N SER A 28 -1.72 -8.85 -11.59
CA SER A 28 -0.42 -8.18 -11.54
C SER A 28 0.74 -9.02 -10.97
N CYS A 29 0.46 -10.12 -10.27
CA CYS A 29 1.52 -11.05 -9.88
C CYS A 29 1.76 -12.07 -10.99
N ALA A 30 2.81 -11.84 -11.80
CA ALA A 30 3.35 -12.89 -12.65
C ALA A 30 3.75 -14.08 -11.74
N PRO A 31 3.32 -15.32 -12.05
CA PRO A 31 3.72 -16.48 -11.27
C PRO A 31 5.24 -16.53 -11.21
N SER A 32 5.82 -16.77 -10.04
CA SER A 32 7.19 -17.27 -9.98
C SER A 32 7.20 -18.62 -10.69
N GLU A 33 7.64 -18.65 -11.95
CA GLU A 33 7.78 -19.89 -12.74
C GLU A 33 8.80 -20.89 -12.12
N ARG A 34 9.45 -20.52 -11.00
CA ARG A 34 10.54 -21.26 -10.36
C ARG A 34 10.13 -22.22 -9.25
N ALA A 35 8.85 -22.43 -8.95
CA ALA A 35 8.44 -23.48 -8.02
C ALA A 35 7.97 -24.72 -8.80
N PRO A 36 8.85 -25.69 -9.15
CA PRO A 36 8.45 -26.88 -9.90
C PRO A 36 7.43 -27.74 -9.14
N HIS A 37 7.39 -27.66 -7.79
CA HIS A 37 6.45 -28.36 -6.92
C HIS A 37 6.02 -27.48 -5.72
N PRO A 38 5.08 -26.54 -5.90
CA PRO A 38 4.57 -25.76 -4.79
C PRO A 38 3.84 -26.66 -3.78
N MET A 39 4.16 -26.53 -2.49
CA MET A 39 3.46 -27.21 -1.39
C MET A 39 2.07 -26.59 -1.15
N ALA A 40 1.90 -25.31 -1.53
CA ALA A 40 0.64 -24.57 -1.47
C ALA A 40 0.58 -23.49 -2.57
N VAL A 41 -0.62 -23.01 -2.91
CA VAL A 41 -0.80 -21.84 -3.78
C VAL A 41 -1.41 -20.73 -2.93
N VAL A 42 -0.75 -19.59 -2.84
CA VAL A 42 -1.22 -18.45 -2.05
C VAL A 42 -1.96 -17.49 -2.96
N TYR A 43 -3.25 -17.30 -2.69
CA TYR A 43 -4.04 -16.29 -3.38
C TYR A 43 -3.92 -14.94 -2.66
N VAL A 44 -3.87 -13.88 -3.46
CA VAL A 44 -3.88 -12.52 -2.94
C VAL A 44 -5.19 -11.91 -3.34
N ASP A 45 -6.17 -12.00 -2.42
CA ASP A 45 -7.38 -11.21 -2.51
C ASP A 45 -7.15 -9.86 -1.82
N MET A 46 -7.57 -8.82 -2.52
CA MET A 46 -7.19 -7.43 -2.34
C MET A 46 -8.35 -6.56 -1.89
N GLU A 47 -9.55 -7.13 -1.74
CA GLU A 47 -10.75 -6.41 -1.32
C GLU A 47 -11.35 -6.92 0.00
N PRO A 48 -11.61 -6.02 0.97
CA PRO A 48 -12.40 -6.24 2.18
C PRO A 48 -13.63 -7.10 2.03
N THR A 49 -14.34 -6.88 0.93
CA THR A 49 -15.70 -7.36 0.72
C THR A 49 -15.78 -8.68 -0.04
N ALA A 50 -14.66 -9.25 -0.49
CA ALA A 50 -14.68 -10.40 -1.38
C ALA A 50 -15.01 -11.73 -0.68
N HIS A 51 -14.71 -11.87 0.62
CA HIS A 51 -14.79 -13.16 1.30
C HIS A 51 -15.19 -13.02 2.79
N ASP A 52 -16.44 -13.42 3.07
CA ASP A 52 -17.03 -13.76 4.37
C ASP A 52 -17.74 -12.64 5.15
N ALA A 53 -19.03 -12.88 5.43
CA ALA A 53 -19.89 -12.03 6.24
C ALA A 53 -19.71 -12.27 7.76
N ALA A 54 -18.97 -13.32 8.16
CA ALA A 54 -18.77 -13.69 9.56
C ALA A 54 -17.61 -12.96 10.26
N THR A 55 -16.62 -12.45 9.50
CA THR A 55 -15.49 -11.66 10.01
C THR A 55 -15.19 -10.49 9.08
N PRO A 56 -16.06 -9.46 9.05
CA PRO A 56 -16.06 -8.40 8.03
C PRO A 56 -14.84 -7.45 8.10
N ASP A 57 -14.03 -7.52 9.15
CA ASP A 57 -13.10 -6.43 9.48
C ASP A 57 -11.65 -6.64 9.05
N ARG A 58 -11.28 -7.76 8.41
CA ARG A 58 -9.90 -7.96 7.92
C ARG A 58 -9.89 -8.80 6.65
N PRO A 59 -9.48 -8.23 5.52
CA PRO A 59 -8.63 -9.03 4.66
C PRO A 59 -7.49 -8.22 4.09
N ILE A 60 -6.34 -8.87 4.12
CA ILE A 60 -5.18 -8.36 3.43
C ILE A 60 -4.40 -9.46 2.67
N LEU A 61 -4.77 -10.74 2.82
CA LEU A 61 -4.45 -11.83 1.89
C LEU A 61 -5.31 -13.07 2.20
N SER A 62 -5.34 -14.08 1.32
CA SER A 62 -5.97 -15.38 1.61
C SER A 62 -5.21 -16.53 0.94
N ALA A 63 -4.48 -17.34 1.71
CA ALA A 63 -3.89 -18.56 1.16
C ALA A 63 -4.94 -19.66 0.99
N VAL A 64 -4.79 -20.53 -0.01
CA VAL A 64 -5.71 -21.67 -0.19
C VAL A 64 -4.87 -22.93 -0.35
N ARG A 65 -5.20 -23.97 0.42
CA ARG A 65 -4.60 -25.28 0.23
C ARG A 65 -5.15 -25.90 -1.06
N THR A 66 -4.28 -26.23 -2.01
CA THR A 66 -4.69 -27.02 -3.18
C THR A 66 -4.79 -28.49 -2.80
N VAL A 67 -5.99 -29.08 -2.93
CA VAL A 67 -6.21 -30.52 -2.78
C VAL A 67 -6.17 -31.16 -4.17
N GLY A 68 -5.06 -31.81 -4.50
CA GLY A 68 -4.86 -32.49 -5.80
C GLY A 68 -3.39 -32.46 -6.23
N GLY A 69 -2.80 -33.63 -6.46
CA GLY A 69 -1.34 -33.84 -6.56
C GLY A 69 -0.57 -32.84 -7.43
N ALA A 70 0.51 -32.30 -6.87
CA ALA A 70 1.41 -31.28 -7.42
C ALA A 70 2.29 -31.77 -8.61
N GLY A 71 1.73 -32.54 -9.54
CA GLY A 71 2.52 -33.31 -10.52
C GLY A 71 2.22 -33.10 -12.01
N THR A 72 1.13 -32.46 -12.42
CA THR A 72 0.76 -32.43 -13.86
C THR A 72 0.56 -31.02 -14.41
N ALA A 73 0.91 -30.83 -15.69
CA ALA A 73 0.64 -29.59 -16.43
C ALA A 73 -0.85 -29.22 -16.44
N ALA A 74 -1.75 -30.21 -16.35
CA ALA A 74 -3.19 -30.02 -16.22
C ALA A 74 -3.59 -29.39 -14.88
N ALA A 75 -2.94 -29.74 -13.77
CA ALA A 75 -3.17 -29.11 -12.46
C ALA A 75 -2.67 -27.65 -12.40
N ARG A 76 -1.66 -27.30 -13.21
CA ARG A 76 -1.18 -25.91 -13.39
C ARG A 76 -2.13 -25.07 -14.26
N ALA A 77 -2.84 -25.71 -15.19
CA ALA A 77 -3.78 -25.08 -16.12
C ALA A 77 -5.21 -24.99 -15.58
N ALA A 78 -5.60 -25.87 -14.65
CA ALA A 78 -6.87 -25.77 -13.96
C ALA A 78 -6.85 -24.58 -13.00
N ALA A 79 -7.84 -23.69 -13.07
CA ALA A 79 -8.11 -22.78 -11.96
C ALA A 79 -8.48 -23.67 -10.76
N PRO A 80 -7.70 -23.66 -9.65
CA PRO A 80 -8.07 -24.48 -8.51
C PRO A 80 -9.44 -24.05 -8.02
N THR A 81 -10.29 -25.04 -7.76
CA THR A 81 -11.54 -24.81 -7.04
C THR A 81 -11.19 -24.25 -5.67
N ARG A 82 -11.70 -23.05 -5.35
CA ARG A 82 -11.50 -22.40 -4.05
C ARG A 82 -12.18 -23.24 -2.98
N ASP A 83 -11.42 -24.04 -2.23
CA ASP A 83 -11.90 -24.55 -0.95
C ASP A 83 -11.67 -23.45 0.09
N ALA A 84 -12.57 -22.47 0.10
CA ALA A 84 -12.50 -21.28 0.94
C ALA A 84 -12.98 -21.59 2.38
N SER A 85 -12.57 -22.73 2.93
CA SER A 85 -12.77 -22.99 4.34
C SER A 85 -12.12 -21.85 5.15
N PRO A 86 -12.83 -21.22 6.10
CA PRO A 86 -12.29 -20.14 6.94
C PRO A 86 -10.95 -20.51 7.62
N ALA A 87 -10.70 -21.81 7.84
CA ALA A 87 -9.45 -22.32 8.38
C ALA A 87 -8.20 -22.13 7.48
N SER A 88 -8.38 -21.73 6.22
CA SER A 88 -7.29 -21.56 5.26
C SER A 88 -6.86 -20.10 5.02
N VAL A 89 -7.62 -19.12 5.52
CA VAL A 89 -7.36 -17.69 5.28
C VAL A 89 -6.32 -17.15 6.27
N VAL A 90 -5.26 -16.53 5.75
CA VAL A 90 -4.25 -15.81 6.56
C VAL A 90 -4.15 -14.38 6.08
N HIS A 91 -4.39 -13.44 6.98
CA HIS A 91 -4.33 -12.00 6.68
C HIS A 91 -2.88 -11.51 6.63
N VAL A 92 -2.50 -10.84 5.54
CA VAL A 92 -1.17 -10.24 5.41
C VAL A 92 -1.24 -8.82 4.87
N PRO A 93 -0.78 -7.78 5.58
CA PRO A 93 -0.91 -6.39 5.14
C PRO A 93 -0.41 -6.10 3.72
N TYR A 94 -1.13 -5.27 2.96
CA TYR A 94 -0.78 -5.01 1.57
C TYR A 94 0.40 -4.06 1.48
N ALA A 95 0.61 -3.24 2.51
CA ALA A 95 1.86 -2.52 2.69
C ALA A 95 3.08 -3.44 2.54
N PHE A 96 3.05 -4.64 3.15
CA PHE A 96 4.10 -5.66 3.00
C PHE A 96 4.15 -6.22 1.57
N PHE A 97 3.01 -6.65 1.01
CA PHE A 97 2.99 -7.22 -0.34
C PHE A 97 3.42 -6.25 -1.45
N SER A 98 3.22 -4.95 -1.24
CA SER A 98 3.63 -3.92 -2.19
C SER A 98 5.12 -3.94 -2.50
N PHE A 99 5.96 -4.46 -1.59
CA PHE A 99 7.40 -4.61 -1.82
C PHE A 99 7.73 -5.67 -2.87
N SER A 100 6.89 -6.69 -3.03
CA SER A 100 7.05 -7.68 -4.08
C SER A 100 6.91 -7.07 -5.48
N GLU A 101 6.21 -5.94 -5.60
CA GLU A 101 6.01 -5.20 -6.85
C GLU A 101 7.12 -4.18 -7.11
N ARG A 102 8.09 -3.98 -6.20
CA ARG A 102 9.13 -2.93 -6.32
C ARG A 102 10.48 -3.51 -6.74
N ALA A 103 11.33 -2.64 -7.30
CA ALA A 103 12.69 -2.97 -7.72
C ALA A 103 13.75 -2.22 -6.90
N GLY A 104 15.00 -2.70 -7.00
CA GLY A 104 16.17 -2.05 -6.42
C GLY A 104 16.12 -1.94 -4.89
N HIS A 105 16.62 -0.82 -4.35
CA HIS A 105 16.67 -0.56 -2.92
C HIS A 105 15.27 -0.45 -2.26
N MET A 106 14.23 -0.23 -3.05
CA MET A 106 12.83 -0.17 -2.58
C MET A 106 12.12 -1.52 -2.61
N ALA A 107 12.80 -2.61 -2.99
CA ALA A 107 12.23 -3.95 -3.04
C ALA A 107 12.09 -4.61 -1.65
N THR A 108 12.58 -3.96 -0.58
CA THR A 108 12.50 -4.51 0.77
C THR A 108 11.97 -3.49 1.79
N PRO A 109 11.26 -3.93 2.84
CA PRO A 109 10.80 -3.08 3.93
C PRO A 109 11.91 -2.30 4.66
N ALA A 110 13.17 -2.73 4.54
CA ALA A 110 14.31 -1.97 5.06
C ALA A 110 14.42 -0.55 4.47
N ALA A 111 13.86 -0.33 3.27
CA ALA A 111 13.77 1.01 2.67
C ALA A 111 12.90 2.00 3.48
N LEU A 112 12.09 1.51 4.42
CA LEU A 112 11.26 2.33 5.31
C LEU A 112 11.94 2.67 6.62
N VAL A 113 13.09 2.05 6.93
CA VAL A 113 13.91 2.42 8.08
C VAL A 113 14.66 3.70 7.74
N ARG A 114 14.49 4.70 8.60
CA ARG A 114 15.16 5.99 8.47
C ARG A 114 16.65 5.81 8.71
N ALA A 115 17.48 6.22 7.74
CA ALA A 115 18.93 6.21 7.89
C ALA A 115 19.37 7.20 8.99
N PRO A 116 20.43 6.89 9.77
CA PRO A 116 20.93 7.77 10.83
C PRO A 116 21.35 9.17 10.33
N ASP A 117 21.76 9.27 9.08
CA ASP A 117 22.24 10.47 8.40
C ASP A 117 21.16 11.14 7.53
N PHE A 118 19.88 10.77 7.70
CA PHE A 118 18.79 11.40 6.94
C PHE A 118 18.69 12.91 7.24
N ASP A 119 19.02 13.71 6.23
CA ASP A 119 18.95 15.17 6.28
C ASP A 119 17.53 15.68 5.99
N ALA A 120 16.68 15.66 7.01
CA ALA A 120 15.31 16.18 6.91
C ALA A 120 15.26 17.66 6.47
N PRO A 121 16.11 18.58 6.97
CA PRO A 121 16.20 19.94 6.44
C PRO A 121 16.48 20.02 4.93
N ALA A 122 17.47 19.28 4.41
CA ALA A 122 17.78 19.31 2.99
C ALA A 122 16.63 18.75 2.13
N VAL A 123 16.00 17.66 2.59
CA VAL A 123 14.80 17.12 1.95
C VAL A 123 13.66 18.13 1.97
N ALA A 124 13.41 18.81 3.10
CA ALA A 124 12.39 19.85 3.19
C ALA A 124 12.65 21.00 2.22
N ALA A 125 13.88 21.49 2.12
CA ALA A 125 14.29 22.55 1.20
C ALA A 125 14.13 22.16 -0.28
N SER A 126 14.19 20.86 -0.61
CA SER A 126 13.97 20.35 -1.97
C SER A 126 12.49 20.28 -2.39
N LYS A 127 11.55 20.43 -1.44
CA LYS A 127 10.11 20.36 -1.74
C LYS A 127 9.65 21.67 -2.34
N THR A 128 9.10 21.60 -3.55
CA THR A 128 8.69 22.78 -4.33
C THR A 128 7.17 22.91 -4.46
N ARG A 129 6.42 21.90 -4.04
CA ARG A 129 4.95 21.86 -4.15
C ARG A 129 4.29 21.51 -2.81
N PHE A 130 3.04 21.92 -2.66
CA PHE A 130 2.28 21.78 -1.41
C PHE A 130 1.87 20.32 -1.14
N ALA A 131 0.86 19.80 -1.84
CA ALA A 131 0.32 18.47 -1.61
C ALA A 131 -0.11 17.80 -2.92
N ALA A 132 0.05 16.48 -2.99
CA ALA A 132 -0.39 15.67 -4.13
C ALA A 132 -1.32 14.53 -3.73
N TRP A 133 -2.19 14.16 -4.66
CA TRP A 133 -3.06 12.99 -4.56
C TRP A 133 -3.19 12.27 -5.90
N ALA A 134 -2.97 10.96 -5.91
CA ALA A 134 -3.21 10.10 -7.06
C ALA A 134 -4.32 9.09 -6.74
N SER A 135 -5.50 9.29 -7.35
CA SER A 135 -6.60 8.31 -7.35
C SER A 135 -7.18 8.17 -8.75
N ARG A 136 -7.61 6.97 -9.13
CA ARG A 136 -8.25 6.71 -10.43
C ARG A 136 -9.73 7.03 -10.43
N HIS A 137 -10.42 6.79 -9.31
CA HIS A 137 -11.88 6.86 -9.22
C HIS A 137 -12.33 7.85 -8.16
N CYS A 138 -13.33 8.66 -8.51
CA CYS A 138 -13.96 9.59 -7.57
C CYS A 138 -15.14 8.98 -6.81
N THR A 139 -15.78 7.99 -7.41
CA THR A 139 -16.95 7.32 -6.83
C THR A 139 -16.70 5.83 -6.69
N ARG A 140 -17.52 5.19 -5.86
CA ARG A 140 -17.60 3.74 -5.70
C ARG A 140 -19.07 3.33 -5.70
N ALA A 141 -19.38 2.18 -6.29
CA ALA A 141 -20.71 1.58 -6.18
C ALA A 141 -21.03 1.21 -4.72
N GLY A 142 -22.17 1.69 -4.22
CA GLY A 142 -22.77 1.25 -2.97
C GLY A 142 -23.41 -0.13 -3.10
N ALA A 143 -23.95 -0.65 -2.00
CA ALA A 143 -24.62 -1.95 -1.96
C ALA A 143 -25.87 -2.02 -2.86
N ASP A 144 -26.49 -0.87 -3.14
CA ASP A 144 -27.62 -0.69 -4.05
C ASP A 144 -27.19 -0.46 -5.51
N GLY A 145 -25.88 -0.51 -5.79
CA GLY A 145 -25.30 -0.19 -7.10
C GLY A 145 -25.20 1.30 -7.40
N VAL A 146 -25.66 2.18 -6.51
CA VAL A 146 -25.58 3.63 -6.70
C VAL A 146 -24.16 4.10 -6.40
N HIS A 147 -23.56 4.82 -7.34
CA HIS A 147 -22.22 5.36 -7.14
C HIS A 147 -22.26 6.55 -6.18
N VAL A 148 -21.55 6.43 -5.07
CA VAL A 148 -21.39 7.48 -4.06
C VAL A 148 -19.98 8.06 -4.09
N GLU A 149 -19.87 9.34 -3.74
CA GLU A 149 -18.58 10.01 -3.58
C GLU A 149 -17.80 9.40 -2.43
N THR A 150 -16.52 9.12 -2.67
CA THR A 150 -15.64 8.50 -1.67
C THR A 150 -15.18 9.50 -0.60
N ALA A 151 -14.89 9.04 0.61
CA ALA A 151 -14.35 9.89 1.68
C ALA A 151 -13.07 10.62 1.26
N ARG A 152 -12.24 10.00 0.41
CA ARG A 152 -11.02 10.61 -0.15
C ARG A 152 -11.30 11.86 -0.98
N VAL A 153 -12.38 11.85 -1.76
CA VAL A 153 -12.80 13.01 -2.55
C VAL A 153 -13.32 14.12 -1.63
N ARG A 154 -14.18 13.77 -0.67
CA ARG A 154 -14.67 14.74 0.32
C ARG A 154 -13.54 15.42 1.08
N PHE A 155 -12.52 14.65 1.49
CA PHE A 155 -11.34 15.22 2.13
C PHE A 155 -10.53 16.12 1.18
N PHE A 156 -10.29 15.68 -0.06
CA PHE A 156 -9.60 16.49 -1.06
C PHE A 156 -10.28 17.85 -1.26
N ASP A 157 -11.61 17.86 -1.40
CA ASP A 157 -12.38 19.08 -1.56
C ASP A 157 -12.34 19.95 -0.29
N ALA A 158 -12.44 19.33 0.89
CA ALA A 158 -12.38 20.04 2.17
C ALA A 158 -11.04 20.75 2.37
N LEU A 159 -9.90 20.07 2.15
CA LEU A 159 -8.58 20.69 2.28
C LEU A 159 -8.35 21.78 1.21
N THR A 160 -8.75 21.50 -0.04
CA THR A 160 -8.62 22.46 -1.15
C THR A 160 -9.43 23.72 -0.92
N ALA A 161 -10.66 23.60 -0.41
CA ALA A 161 -11.52 24.73 -0.12
C ALA A 161 -11.05 25.54 1.11
N ALA A 162 -10.54 24.86 2.14
CA ALA A 162 -10.20 25.50 3.41
C ALA A 162 -8.78 26.09 3.46
N TYR A 163 -7.86 25.68 2.59
CA TYR A 163 -6.46 26.13 2.71
C TYR A 163 -5.73 26.36 1.37
N LYS A 164 -5.31 25.31 0.69
CA LYS A 164 -4.51 25.38 -0.54
C LYS A 164 -4.90 24.24 -1.47
N ALA A 165 -4.87 24.50 -2.77
CA ALA A 165 -5.18 23.49 -3.77
C ALA A 165 -4.21 22.30 -3.70
N VAL A 166 -4.78 21.10 -3.75
CA VAL A 166 -4.04 19.84 -3.83
C VAL A 166 -3.95 19.43 -5.30
N ASP A 167 -2.76 19.03 -5.75
CA ASP A 167 -2.54 18.53 -7.10
C ASP A 167 -3.06 17.09 -7.21
N ALA A 168 -4.18 16.91 -7.90
CA ALA A 168 -4.75 15.62 -8.26
C ALA A 168 -4.12 15.11 -9.56
N LEU A 169 -3.15 14.19 -9.42
CA LEU A 169 -2.32 13.64 -10.50
C LEU A 169 -2.92 12.38 -11.14
N GLY A 170 -3.97 11.82 -10.54
CA GLY A 170 -4.67 10.63 -11.03
C GLY A 170 -5.85 10.94 -11.95
N GLY A 171 -6.66 9.92 -12.23
CA GLY A 171 -7.88 10.05 -13.04
C GLY A 171 -9.05 10.76 -12.32
N CYS A 172 -9.04 10.82 -11.00
CA CYS A 172 -10.05 11.53 -10.21
C CYS A 172 -9.66 12.98 -9.95
N ARG A 173 -10.63 13.92 -10.07
CA ARG A 173 -10.51 15.39 -9.99
C ARG A 173 -9.53 16.01 -11.01
N LYS A 174 -8.41 15.35 -11.32
CA LYS A 174 -7.42 15.61 -12.39
C LYS A 174 -7.23 17.10 -12.72
N ASN A 175 -6.64 17.84 -11.79
CA ASN A 175 -6.36 19.27 -11.94
C ASN A 175 -4.87 19.58 -12.19
N ALA A 176 -4.00 18.57 -12.17
CA ALA A 176 -2.57 18.71 -12.39
C ALA A 176 -2.01 17.50 -13.16
N GLU A 177 -0.96 17.72 -13.94
CA GLU A 177 -0.26 16.64 -14.63
C GLU A 177 0.88 16.09 -13.76
N PRO A 178 1.16 14.78 -13.82
CA PRO A 178 2.35 14.20 -13.23
C PRO A 178 3.64 14.91 -13.69
N PRO A 179 4.75 14.80 -12.93
CA PRO A 179 6.04 15.37 -13.34
C PRO A 179 6.43 14.95 -14.76
N ALA A 180 7.02 15.89 -15.51
CA ALA A 180 7.54 15.60 -16.84
C ALA A 180 8.84 14.79 -16.75
N GLY A 181 9.14 14.03 -17.82
CA GLY A 181 10.34 13.22 -17.93
C GLY A 181 10.10 11.73 -17.68
N ALA A 182 11.18 10.95 -17.66
CA ALA A 182 11.13 9.54 -17.33
C ALA A 182 11.40 9.35 -15.83
N PRO A 183 10.67 8.45 -15.14
CA PRO A 183 11.05 8.03 -13.80
C PRO A 183 12.43 7.35 -13.83
N PRO A 184 13.14 7.30 -12.69
CA PRO A 184 14.23 6.37 -12.49
C PRO A 184 13.86 4.94 -12.93
N PRO A 185 14.77 4.16 -13.55
CA PRO A 185 14.47 2.82 -14.06
C PRO A 185 13.92 1.85 -13.01
N GLU A 186 14.24 2.03 -11.74
CA GLU A 186 13.74 1.23 -10.63
C GLU A 186 12.29 1.54 -10.22
N LEU A 187 11.68 2.60 -10.78
CA LEU A 187 10.31 3.05 -10.56
C LEU A 187 9.45 2.75 -11.80
N ASP A 188 9.43 1.48 -12.22
CA ASP A 188 8.91 1.00 -13.51
C ASP A 188 7.44 0.52 -13.47
N ASN A 189 6.76 0.67 -12.34
CA ASN A 189 5.37 0.25 -12.15
C ASN A 189 4.53 1.34 -11.46
N ASP A 190 3.20 1.12 -11.37
CA ASP A 190 2.27 2.08 -10.77
C ASP A 190 2.67 2.57 -9.36
N ARG A 191 3.25 1.68 -8.54
CA ARG A 191 3.68 2.03 -7.17
C ARG A 191 4.93 2.90 -7.22
N GLY A 192 5.89 2.52 -8.05
CA GLY A 192 7.10 3.29 -8.27
C GLY A 192 6.83 4.66 -8.89
N LEU A 193 5.95 4.73 -9.89
CA LEU A 193 5.52 5.98 -10.52
C LEU A 193 4.88 6.92 -9.51
N THR A 194 4.05 6.41 -8.60
CA THR A 194 3.45 7.23 -7.53
C THR A 194 4.52 7.81 -6.61
N VAL A 195 5.55 7.03 -6.25
CA VAL A 195 6.69 7.54 -5.47
C VAL A 195 7.38 8.68 -6.22
N TRP A 196 7.67 8.49 -7.51
CA TRP A 196 8.29 9.53 -8.35
C TRP A 196 7.43 10.79 -8.41
N TRP A 197 6.13 10.65 -8.63
CA TRP A 197 5.19 11.77 -8.72
C TRP A 197 5.18 12.62 -7.45
N TYR A 198 5.27 11.99 -6.27
CA TYR A 198 5.18 12.67 -4.99
C TYR A 198 6.50 13.34 -4.55
N ARG A 199 7.65 13.07 -5.19
CA ARG A 199 8.97 13.56 -4.72
C ARG A 199 9.07 15.07 -4.51
N ALA A 200 8.39 15.87 -5.33
CA ALA A 200 8.44 17.33 -5.27
C ALA A 200 7.52 17.95 -4.21
N TYR A 201 6.66 17.16 -3.56
CA TYR A 201 5.62 17.66 -2.67
C TYR A 201 6.02 17.57 -1.20
N LYS A 202 5.54 18.52 -0.38
CA LYS A 202 5.66 18.46 1.08
C LYS A 202 4.77 17.35 1.66
N PHE A 203 3.53 17.29 1.19
CA PHE A 203 2.54 16.32 1.65
C PHE A 203 2.07 15.42 0.51
N SER A 204 1.64 14.21 0.85
CA SER A 204 0.90 13.38 -0.09
C SER A 204 -0.21 12.62 0.60
N PHE A 205 -1.29 12.41 -0.13
CA PHE A 205 -2.47 11.72 0.37
C PHE A 205 -2.22 10.21 0.38
N ALA A 206 -2.13 9.65 1.58
CA ALA A 206 -2.10 8.23 1.86
C ALA A 206 -3.48 7.73 2.30
N MET A 207 -4.52 8.10 1.53
CA MET A 207 -5.92 7.82 1.88
C MET A 207 -6.37 6.48 1.32
N GLU A 208 -6.84 5.60 2.20
CA GLU A 208 -7.36 4.30 1.84
C GLU A 208 -8.73 4.38 1.15
N ASN A 209 -9.13 3.28 0.50
CA ASN A 209 -10.43 3.22 -0.14
C ASN A 209 -11.57 3.12 0.88
N GLU A 210 -11.28 2.57 2.06
CA GLU A 210 -12.21 2.34 3.17
C GLU A 210 -11.48 2.48 4.50
N ALA A 211 -12.24 2.75 5.56
CA ALA A 211 -11.75 2.71 6.94
C ALA A 211 -12.07 1.35 7.56
N VAL A 212 -11.13 0.42 7.47
CA VAL A 212 -11.25 -0.96 7.98
C VAL A 212 -10.05 -1.28 8.86
N ALA A 213 -10.28 -1.94 9.99
CA ALA A 213 -9.21 -2.27 10.94
C ALA A 213 -8.08 -3.08 10.25
N GLY A 214 -6.84 -2.68 10.48
CA GLY A 214 -5.65 -3.27 9.87
C GLY A 214 -5.44 -2.97 8.39
N TYR A 215 -6.36 -2.27 7.70
CA TYR A 215 -6.25 -1.97 6.27
C TYR A 215 -5.22 -0.86 5.98
N VAL A 216 -3.93 -1.21 6.08
CA VAL A 216 -2.80 -0.36 5.73
C VAL A 216 -2.15 -0.89 4.45
N THR A 217 -2.07 -0.05 3.43
CA THR A 217 -1.69 -0.46 2.08
C THR A 217 -0.39 0.20 1.61
N GLU A 218 -0.10 0.08 0.32
CA GLU A 218 1.05 0.71 -0.32
C GLU A 218 1.04 2.24 -0.28
N LYS A 219 -0.11 2.88 0.00
CA LYS A 219 -0.27 4.33 -0.15
C LYS A 219 0.61 5.11 0.83
N VAL A 220 0.69 4.63 2.08
CA VAL A 220 1.59 5.20 3.08
C VAL A 220 3.05 4.88 2.75
N VAL A 221 3.33 3.67 2.24
CA VAL A 221 4.65 3.25 1.75
C VAL A 221 5.13 4.17 0.63
N ASN A 222 4.28 4.46 -0.36
CA ASN A 222 4.60 5.36 -1.48
C ASN A 222 4.93 6.77 -1.00
N SER A 223 4.12 7.30 -0.07
CA SER A 223 4.34 8.63 0.51
C SER A 223 5.67 8.71 1.24
N TYR A 224 5.95 7.73 2.10
CA TYR A 224 7.16 7.71 2.88
C TYR A 224 8.42 7.54 2.01
N LEU A 225 8.39 6.65 1.01
CA LEU A 225 9.49 6.48 0.04
C LEU A 225 9.71 7.71 -0.87
N ALA A 226 8.69 8.53 -1.08
CA ALA A 226 8.81 9.82 -1.77
C ALA A 226 9.36 10.94 -0.86
N HIS A 227 9.65 10.62 0.40
CA HIS A 227 10.02 11.55 1.46
C HIS A 227 9.03 12.72 1.59
N THR A 228 7.74 12.43 1.51
CA THR A 228 6.67 13.38 1.84
C THR A 228 6.15 13.07 3.24
N VAL A 229 5.47 14.04 3.86
CA VAL A 229 4.67 13.77 5.07
C VAL A 229 3.32 13.17 4.61
N PRO A 230 3.02 11.90 4.95
CA PRO A 230 1.76 11.27 4.57
C PRO A 230 0.58 11.91 5.33
N ILE A 231 -0.47 12.26 4.60
CA ILE A 231 -1.79 12.62 5.13
C ILE A 231 -2.63 11.34 5.08
N TYR A 232 -2.94 10.75 6.23
CA TYR A 232 -3.48 9.40 6.31
C TYR A 232 -4.93 9.35 6.81
N TRP A 233 -5.76 8.59 6.09
CA TRP A 233 -7.11 8.19 6.47
C TRP A 233 -7.31 6.75 6.00
N GLY A 234 -7.92 5.91 6.83
CA GLY A 234 -8.07 4.49 6.55
C GLY A 234 -8.30 3.71 7.83
N ALA A 235 -7.44 2.74 8.11
CA ALA A 235 -7.53 1.90 9.30
C ALA A 235 -7.70 2.73 10.59
N PRO A 236 -8.79 2.55 11.36
CA PRO A 236 -8.98 3.26 12.64
C PRO A 236 -7.91 2.92 13.68
N ASP A 237 -7.31 1.73 13.59
CA ASP A 237 -6.24 1.19 14.42
C ASP A 237 -4.85 1.38 13.78
N PHE A 238 -4.68 2.31 12.83
CA PHE A 238 -3.39 2.49 12.14
C PHE A 238 -2.20 2.75 13.07
N GLY A 239 -2.44 3.31 14.26
CA GLY A 239 -1.43 3.52 15.30
C GLY A 239 -0.81 2.24 15.85
N ASP A 240 -1.41 1.07 15.60
CA ASP A 240 -0.80 -0.23 15.90
C ASP A 240 0.27 -0.63 14.87
N TYR A 241 0.18 -0.07 13.66
CA TYR A 241 1.03 -0.41 12.52
C TYR A 241 2.08 0.67 12.22
N LEU A 242 1.74 1.94 12.45
CA LEU A 242 2.53 3.10 12.07
C LEU A 242 2.90 3.94 13.29
N ASN A 243 4.02 4.65 13.19
CA ASN A 243 4.33 5.75 14.09
C ASN A 243 3.40 6.94 13.78
N VAL A 244 2.49 7.27 14.70
CA VAL A 244 1.55 8.39 14.55
C VAL A 244 2.24 9.73 14.37
N ASP A 245 3.48 9.88 14.85
CA ASP A 245 4.25 11.10 14.67
C ASP A 245 4.77 11.27 13.23
N ALA A 246 4.84 10.18 12.45
CA ALA A 246 5.29 10.22 11.06
C ALA A 246 4.20 10.56 10.05
N VAL A 247 2.93 10.59 10.45
CA VAL A 247 1.78 10.85 9.58
C VAL A 247 0.90 11.98 10.13
N VAL A 248 0.20 12.68 9.27
CA VAL A 248 -0.92 13.53 9.70
C VAL A 248 -2.15 12.64 9.82
N ASP A 249 -2.68 12.53 11.02
CA ASP A 249 -3.91 11.79 11.30
C ASP A 249 -5.12 12.56 10.77
N CYS A 250 -5.81 11.95 9.83
CA CYS A 250 -7.02 12.49 9.21
C CYS A 250 -8.21 11.56 9.35
N GLN A 251 -8.28 10.80 10.46
CA GLN A 251 -9.53 10.24 10.92
C GLN A 251 -10.52 11.38 11.21
N PRO A 252 -11.77 11.30 10.71
CA PRO A 252 -12.74 12.36 10.90
C PRO A 252 -13.07 12.52 12.39
N GLY A 253 -13.25 13.76 12.83
CA GLY A 253 -13.62 14.06 14.22
C GLY A 253 -15.04 13.59 14.56
N PRO A 254 -15.50 13.81 15.80
CA PRO A 254 -16.85 13.42 16.23
C PRO A 254 -17.99 14.01 15.39
N ALA A 255 -17.76 15.17 14.75
CA ALA A 255 -18.71 15.82 13.84
C ALA A 255 -18.68 15.25 12.41
N GLY A 256 -17.81 14.26 12.12
CA GLY A 256 -17.63 13.69 10.79
C GLY A 256 -16.84 14.58 9.82
N ASP A 257 -16.19 15.63 10.33
CA ASP A 257 -15.37 16.56 9.55
C ASP A 257 -13.85 16.29 9.71
N TRP A 258 -13.05 17.04 8.96
CA TRP A 258 -11.58 16.96 8.96
C TRP A 258 -10.91 18.23 9.47
N ALA A 259 -11.59 19.03 10.29
CA ALA A 259 -11.07 20.34 10.72
C ALA A 259 -9.69 20.23 11.38
N ALA A 260 -9.54 19.28 12.32
CA ALA A 260 -8.27 19.04 13.02
C ALA A 260 -7.13 18.65 12.07
N CYS A 261 -7.41 17.78 11.08
CA CYS A 261 -6.42 17.39 10.08
C CYS A 261 -6.04 18.59 9.18
N VAL A 262 -7.01 19.38 8.73
CA VAL A 262 -6.75 20.59 7.93
C VAL A 262 -5.90 21.59 8.71
N ASP A 263 -6.18 21.79 9.99
CA ASP A 263 -5.41 22.70 10.85
C ASP A 263 -3.98 22.19 11.07
N GLU A 264 -3.77 20.87 11.25
CA GLU A 264 -2.43 20.29 11.37
C GLU A 264 -1.63 20.43 10.06
N VAL A 265 -2.24 20.16 8.90
CA VAL A 265 -1.59 20.39 7.60
C VAL A 265 -1.21 21.86 7.44
N ARG A 266 -2.11 22.79 7.80
CA ARG A 266 -1.85 24.23 7.74
C ARG A 266 -0.70 24.63 8.67
N ARG A 267 -0.68 24.11 9.90
CA ARG A 267 0.38 24.38 10.88
C ARG A 267 1.72 23.90 10.37
N LEU A 268 1.80 22.65 9.90
CA LEU A 268 3.03 22.09 9.33
C LEU A 268 3.46 22.84 8.06
N ASP A 269 2.52 23.30 7.22
CA ASP A 269 2.91 24.04 6.02
C ASP A 269 3.49 25.44 6.35
N ALA A 270 3.00 26.08 7.40
CA ALA A 270 3.43 27.41 7.84
C ALA A 270 4.65 27.41 8.77
N ASP A 271 4.95 26.30 9.45
CA ASP A 271 6.07 26.16 10.38
C ASP A 271 7.08 25.13 9.85
N GLU A 272 8.17 25.63 9.29
CA GLU A 272 9.24 24.81 8.72
C GLU A 272 9.90 23.91 9.76
N ALA A 273 10.09 24.38 11.00
CA ALA A 273 10.71 23.59 12.05
C ALA A 273 9.80 22.41 12.44
N ALA A 274 8.49 22.66 12.55
CA ALA A 274 7.52 21.60 12.80
C ALA A 274 7.43 20.60 11.64
N TYR A 275 7.45 21.08 10.39
CA TYR A 275 7.46 20.22 9.21
C TYR A 275 8.71 19.33 9.16
N VAL A 276 9.89 19.91 9.38
CA VAL A 276 11.16 19.16 9.44
C VAL A 276 11.13 18.13 10.57
N ALA A 277 10.59 18.49 11.74
CA ALA A 277 10.45 17.58 12.86
C ALA A 277 9.53 16.39 12.53
N LYS A 278 8.41 16.63 11.84
CA LYS A 278 7.48 15.59 11.37
C LYS A 278 8.14 14.70 10.30
N LEU A 279 8.80 15.31 9.32
CA LEU A 279 9.49 14.61 8.21
C LEU A 279 10.63 13.71 8.70
N ARG A 280 11.29 14.08 9.81
CA ARG A 280 12.35 13.28 10.44
C ARG A 280 11.84 11.97 11.03
N GLN A 281 10.56 11.89 11.40
CA GLN A 281 10.02 10.74 12.11
C GLN A 281 10.15 9.46 11.27
N PRO A 282 10.50 8.33 11.92
CA PRO A 282 10.50 7.03 11.27
C PRO A 282 9.06 6.55 11.04
N LEU A 283 8.78 5.85 9.93
CA LEU A 283 7.43 5.34 9.62
C LEU A 283 6.92 4.34 10.67
N PHE A 284 7.83 3.52 11.18
CA PHE A 284 7.55 2.50 12.19
C PHE A 284 8.05 2.94 13.56
N LYS A 285 7.40 2.42 14.60
CA LYS A 285 7.84 2.59 15.99
C LYS A 285 9.28 2.10 16.14
N ASP A 286 10.06 2.82 16.93
CA ASP A 286 11.48 2.55 17.21
C ASP A 286 12.39 2.51 15.97
N ASN A 287 11.90 2.95 14.81
CA ASN A 287 12.63 2.91 13.54
C ASN A 287 13.12 1.50 13.15
N VAL A 288 12.34 0.47 13.47
CA VAL A 288 12.64 -0.92 13.12
C VAL A 288 11.57 -1.47 12.17
N VAL A 289 11.95 -2.39 11.29
CA VAL A 289 10.98 -3.13 10.48
C VAL A 289 10.19 -4.03 11.42
N PRO A 290 8.85 -3.87 11.55
CA PRO A 290 8.06 -4.72 12.43
C PRO A 290 7.93 -6.13 11.84
N ASP A 291 7.71 -7.14 12.68
CA ASP A 291 7.65 -8.54 12.23
C ASP A 291 6.59 -8.78 11.14
N TRP A 292 5.44 -8.11 11.23
CA TRP A 292 4.38 -8.20 10.21
C TRP A 292 4.79 -7.62 8.85
N MET A 293 5.92 -6.92 8.75
CA MET A 293 6.55 -6.52 7.49
C MET A 293 7.64 -7.50 7.06
N THR A 294 7.66 -8.73 7.56
CA THR A 294 8.67 -9.73 7.20
C THR A 294 8.02 -11.01 6.69
N TRP A 295 8.70 -11.66 5.74
CA TRP A 295 8.24 -12.94 5.22
C TRP A 295 8.22 -14.07 6.29
N PRO A 296 9.24 -14.22 7.16
CA PRO A 296 9.23 -15.24 8.19
C PRO A 296 7.98 -15.22 9.07
N TYR A 297 7.50 -14.02 9.45
CA TYR A 297 6.27 -13.87 10.21
C TYR A 297 5.07 -14.48 9.48
N HIS A 298 4.83 -14.10 8.23
CA HIS A 298 3.68 -14.62 7.47
C HIS A 298 3.82 -16.10 7.11
N ALA A 299 5.04 -16.56 6.81
CA ALA A 299 5.31 -17.96 6.51
C ALA A 299 4.98 -18.87 7.70
N GLN A 300 5.26 -18.43 8.94
CA GLN A 300 4.90 -19.16 10.15
C GLN A 300 3.37 -19.26 10.30
N HIS A 301 2.65 -18.13 10.20
CA HIS A 301 1.19 -18.10 10.32
C HIS A 301 0.52 -18.96 9.24
N LEU A 302 1.06 -18.97 8.03
CA LEU A 302 0.61 -19.83 6.94
C LEU A 302 0.80 -21.33 7.26
N ARG A 303 1.94 -21.72 7.83
CA ARG A 303 2.16 -23.12 8.22
C ARG A 303 1.19 -23.57 9.29
N GLU A 304 0.99 -22.75 10.31
CA GLU A 304 0.08 -23.02 11.42
C GLU A 304 -1.37 -23.15 10.93
N ALA A 305 -1.86 -22.18 10.15
CA ALA A 305 -3.22 -22.19 9.61
C ALA A 305 -3.48 -23.38 8.67
N LEU A 306 -2.51 -23.69 7.80
CA LEU A 306 -2.63 -24.77 6.82
C LEU A 306 -2.24 -26.16 7.37
N GLN A 307 -1.85 -26.24 8.65
CA GLN A 307 -1.35 -27.47 9.29
C GLN A 307 -0.19 -28.11 8.49
N LEU A 308 0.69 -27.28 7.95
CA LEU A 308 1.89 -27.72 7.25
C LEU A 308 2.98 -27.94 8.29
N GLY A 309 3.50 -29.18 8.38
CA GLY A 309 4.61 -29.56 9.26
C GLY A 309 5.94 -28.93 8.88
#